data_AF-A0A6G1R9C2-F1
#
_entry.id   AF-A0A6G1R9C2-F1
#
_cell.length_a   1.000
_cell.length_b   1.000
_cell.length_c   1.000
_cell.angle_alpha   90.00
_cell.angle_beta   90.00
_cell.angle_gamma   90.00
#
_symmetry.space_group_name_H-M   'P 1'
#
loop_
_entity.id
_entity.type
_entity.pdbx_description
1 polymer ?
#
loop_
_entity_poly.entity_id
_entity_poly.type
_entity_poly.pdbx_seq_one_letter_code
_entity_poly.pdbx_strand_id
1 'polypeptide(L)'
;LKNVIQHLELELNRWRNGEAVPEDEQISAKDQKNLEPCDNTPIIDNITPVVASISTEEKQKYEEEIASLYRQLDDKDDEINQQSQLAEKLKQQMLDQEELLASTRRDYEKIQEELTRLQIENEAAKDEVKEVLQALEELAVNYDQKSQEVEDKTRANEQLADELAQKSSALTATQRELGQLQELSNHQKKRATEILNLLLKDLGEIGGIIGTNDVKTLADVNGVIEEEFTMARLYISKMKSEVKSLVNRSKQLESTQIDSNRKMNASERELAACQLLISQHEAKIKSLTDYMQNMEQKRRQLEESQDSLNEELAKLRAQEKMHEVSFKDKEKEHLTRLQDAEEMKKALEQQMESHREAHQKQLSRLRDEIEEKQKIIDEIRDMNQKLQLEQEKLSADYDKLKIEDQEREMKLEKLILLNDKREQAREDLKGLEETVARELQTLHNLRKLFVQDLTTRVKKSVELDSDDGGGSAAQKQKISFLENNLEQLTKVHKQLVRDNADLRCEL
;
A
#
# COMPACT_ATOMS: atom_id res chain seq x y z
N LEU A 1 -55.38 0.72 -104.82
CA LEU A 1 -55.46 1.92 -103.96
C LEU A 1 -54.16 2.17 -103.21
N LYS A 2 -53.95 1.79 -101.94
CA LYS A 2 -52.78 2.30 -101.15
C LYS A 2 -51.40 2.14 -101.83
N ASN A 3 -51.05 0.96 -102.35
CA ASN A 3 -49.79 0.77 -103.10
C ASN A 3 -49.74 1.56 -104.43
N VAL A 4 -50.89 1.79 -105.08
CA VAL A 4 -50.97 2.56 -106.34
C VAL A 4 -50.74 4.04 -106.06
N ILE A 5 -51.35 4.57 -104.99
CA ILE A 5 -51.10 5.94 -104.50
C ILE A 5 -49.62 6.10 -104.16
N GLN A 6 -49.03 5.15 -103.45
CA GLN A 6 -47.62 5.22 -103.04
C GLN A 6 -46.64 5.13 -104.23
N HIS A 7 -46.96 4.38 -105.29
CA HIS A 7 -46.20 4.44 -106.55
C HIS A 7 -46.39 5.78 -107.29
N LEU A 8 -47.61 6.30 -107.39
CA LEU A 8 -47.87 7.62 -107.99
C LEU A 8 -47.15 8.74 -107.23
N GLU A 9 -47.09 8.67 -105.90
CA GLU A 9 -46.33 9.61 -105.05
C GLU A 9 -44.82 9.53 -105.32
N LEU A 10 -44.26 8.33 -105.53
CA LEU A 10 -42.86 8.15 -105.91
C LEU A 10 -42.58 8.67 -107.32
N GLU A 11 -43.44 8.35 -108.29
CA GLU A 11 -43.33 8.81 -109.67
C GLU A 11 -43.39 10.34 -109.75
N LEU A 12 -44.38 10.94 -109.09
CA LEU A 12 -44.60 12.39 -109.04
C LEU A 12 -43.45 13.13 -108.33
N ASN A 13 -42.78 12.50 -107.36
CA ASN A 13 -41.54 13.02 -106.78
C ASN A 13 -40.34 12.95 -107.76
N ARG A 14 -40.21 11.90 -108.60
CA ARG A 14 -39.18 11.86 -109.66
C ARG A 14 -39.40 12.98 -110.69
N TRP A 15 -40.63 13.14 -111.17
CA TRP A 15 -41.01 14.24 -112.08
C TRP A 15 -40.73 15.62 -111.46
N ARG A 16 -41.05 15.84 -110.17
CA ARG A 16 -40.73 17.11 -109.46
C ARG A 16 -39.23 17.37 -109.28
N ASN A 17 -38.42 16.32 -109.21
CA ASN A 17 -36.96 16.42 -109.13
C ASN A 17 -36.28 16.55 -110.51
N GLY A 18 -37.06 16.56 -111.61
CA GLY A 18 -36.55 16.78 -112.96
C GLY A 18 -36.10 15.52 -113.71
N GLU A 19 -36.35 14.32 -113.19
CA GLU A 19 -36.21 13.09 -113.98
C GLU A 19 -37.45 12.87 -114.85
N ALA A 20 -37.25 12.53 -116.13
CA ALA A 20 -38.31 12.01 -116.99
C ALA A 20 -38.41 10.49 -116.82
N VAL A 21 -39.59 9.99 -116.46
CA VAL A 21 -39.83 8.55 -116.23
C VAL A 21 -40.17 7.87 -117.57
N PRO A 22 -39.48 6.78 -117.96
CA PRO A 22 -39.79 6.05 -119.21
C PRO A 22 -41.22 5.52 -119.28
N GLU A 23 -41.80 5.45 -120.48
CA GLU A 23 -43.20 5.01 -120.70
C GLU A 23 -43.45 3.57 -120.19
N ASP A 24 -42.41 2.75 -120.12
CA ASP A 24 -42.40 1.39 -119.61
C ASP A 24 -42.25 1.27 -118.06
N GLU A 25 -41.96 2.37 -117.36
CA GLU A 25 -42.02 2.46 -115.88
C GLU A 25 -43.29 3.18 -115.36
N GLN A 26 -44.03 3.89 -116.23
CA GLN A 26 -45.23 4.66 -115.86
C GLN A 26 -46.44 3.75 -115.53
N ILE A 27 -47.31 4.19 -114.61
CA ILE A 27 -48.54 3.43 -114.29
C ILE A 27 -49.52 3.44 -115.48
N SER A 28 -49.69 2.28 -116.10
CA SER A 28 -50.59 2.10 -117.24
C SER A 28 -52.06 2.33 -116.87
N ALA A 29 -52.79 3.05 -117.74
CA ALA A 29 -54.20 3.43 -117.56
C ALA A 29 -55.20 2.26 -117.36
N LYS A 30 -54.77 0.99 -117.49
CA LYS A 30 -55.61 -0.18 -117.22
C LYS A 30 -55.89 -0.41 -115.73
N ASP A 31 -55.04 0.06 -114.83
CA ASP A 31 -55.18 -0.17 -113.37
C ASP A 31 -55.98 0.93 -112.64
N GLN A 32 -56.39 2.00 -113.34
CA GLN A 32 -57.19 3.10 -112.78
C GLN A 32 -58.69 2.74 -112.59
N LYS A 33 -59.10 1.49 -112.82
CA LYS A 33 -60.48 1.03 -112.96
C LYS A 33 -61.42 1.07 -111.72
N ASN A 34 -61.05 1.79 -110.66
CA ASN A 34 -61.83 1.93 -109.43
C ASN A 34 -61.83 3.38 -108.88
N LEU A 35 -61.82 4.38 -109.76
CA LEU A 35 -62.07 5.79 -109.46
C LEU A 35 -63.13 6.30 -110.44
N GLU A 36 -64.18 6.93 -109.93
CA GLU A 36 -65.22 7.54 -110.77
C GLU A 36 -64.67 8.82 -111.44
N PRO A 37 -64.78 8.96 -112.78
CA PRO A 37 -64.43 10.20 -113.45
C PRO A 37 -65.52 11.27 -113.21
N CYS A 38 -65.21 12.29 -112.41
CA CYS A 38 -65.99 13.55 -112.39
C CYS A 38 -65.66 14.39 -113.64
N ASP A 39 -66.08 13.88 -114.80
CA ASP A 39 -65.79 14.47 -116.11
C ASP A 39 -66.72 15.65 -116.43
N ASN A 40 -66.39 16.83 -115.90
CA ASN A 40 -67.05 18.10 -116.23
C ASN A 40 -66.33 18.81 -117.39
N THR A 41 -66.10 18.11 -118.50
CA THR A 41 -65.47 18.67 -119.71
C THR A 41 -66.56 19.00 -120.75
N PRO A 42 -66.90 20.29 -121.00
CA PRO A 42 -67.96 20.64 -121.95
C PRO A 42 -67.50 20.43 -123.39
N ILE A 43 -68.08 19.44 -124.07
CA ILE A 43 -67.87 19.22 -125.50
C ILE A 43 -68.69 20.24 -126.29
N ILE A 44 -68.00 21.20 -126.92
CA ILE A 44 -68.62 22.23 -127.77
C ILE A 44 -68.68 21.70 -129.21
N ASP A 45 -69.80 21.11 -129.59
CA ASP A 45 -70.04 20.65 -130.97
C ASP A 45 -70.71 21.75 -131.80
N ASN A 46 -70.09 22.14 -132.92
CA ASN A 46 -70.54 23.27 -133.74
C ASN A 46 -71.67 22.86 -134.69
N ILE A 47 -72.92 23.18 -134.35
CA ILE A 47 -74.07 23.09 -135.27
C ILE A 47 -74.45 24.48 -135.76
N THR A 48 -74.41 24.68 -137.08
CA THR A 48 -74.64 25.97 -137.74
C THR A 48 -76.08 26.46 -137.63
N PRO A 49 -76.32 27.78 -137.47
CA PRO A 49 -77.67 28.32 -137.33
C PRO A 49 -78.45 28.28 -138.65
N VAL A 50 -79.59 27.59 -138.66
CA VAL A 50 -80.62 27.74 -139.69
C VAL A 50 -81.55 28.87 -139.27
N VAL A 51 -81.65 29.92 -140.08
CA VAL A 51 -82.55 31.06 -139.82
C VAL A 51 -83.99 30.66 -140.12
N ALA A 52 -84.64 30.03 -139.13
CA ALA A 52 -86.08 30.02 -138.98
C ALA A 52 -86.52 31.20 -138.09
N SER A 53 -87.74 31.71 -138.31
CA SER A 53 -88.26 32.88 -137.57
C SER A 53 -88.67 32.49 -136.14
N ILE A 54 -87.72 32.58 -135.22
CA ILE A 54 -87.91 32.38 -133.77
C ILE A 54 -89.04 33.30 -133.27
N SER A 55 -90.04 32.73 -132.59
CA SER A 55 -91.13 33.52 -131.99
C SER A 55 -90.59 34.45 -130.90
N THR A 56 -91.26 35.58 -130.66
CA THR A 56 -91.01 36.41 -129.46
C THR A 56 -91.08 35.58 -128.17
N GLU A 57 -91.94 34.55 -128.15
CA GLU A 57 -92.11 33.62 -127.02
C GLU A 57 -90.90 32.67 -126.83
N GLU A 58 -90.19 32.33 -127.91
CA GLU A 58 -89.00 31.47 -127.85
C GLU A 58 -87.77 32.30 -127.44
N LYS A 59 -87.64 33.53 -127.96
CA LYS A 59 -86.63 34.48 -127.50
C LYS A 59 -86.82 34.79 -126.00
N GLN A 60 -88.06 34.98 -125.55
CA GLN A 60 -88.37 35.19 -124.14
C GLN A 60 -87.97 33.97 -123.29
N LYS A 61 -88.23 32.73 -123.74
CA LYS A 61 -87.77 31.52 -123.02
C LYS A 61 -86.25 31.46 -122.87
N TYR A 62 -85.49 31.80 -123.92
CA TYR A 62 -84.03 31.86 -123.81
C TYR A 62 -83.55 32.97 -122.88
N GLU A 63 -84.24 34.11 -122.83
CA GLU A 63 -83.94 35.19 -121.86
C GLU A 63 -84.29 34.78 -120.42
N GLU A 64 -85.39 34.05 -120.21
CA GLU A 64 -85.76 33.44 -118.91
C GLU A 64 -84.79 32.32 -118.49
N GLU A 65 -84.31 31.51 -119.41
CA GLU A 65 -83.30 30.46 -119.18
C GLU A 65 -81.93 31.06 -118.84
N ILE A 66 -81.49 32.10 -119.55
CA ILE A 66 -80.26 32.84 -119.23
C ILE A 66 -80.37 33.50 -117.84
N ALA A 67 -81.52 34.10 -117.50
CA ALA A 67 -81.75 34.64 -116.16
C ALA A 67 -81.76 33.54 -115.07
N SER A 68 -82.26 32.35 -115.38
CA SER A 68 -82.21 31.18 -114.50
C SER A 68 -80.78 30.66 -114.30
N LEU A 69 -79.94 30.69 -115.34
CA LEU A 69 -78.54 30.27 -115.27
C LEU A 69 -77.67 31.28 -114.49
N TYR A 70 -77.87 32.59 -114.67
CA TYR A 70 -77.20 33.60 -113.84
C TYR A 70 -77.61 33.46 -112.36
N ARG A 71 -78.89 33.24 -112.08
CA ARG A 71 -79.36 32.99 -110.70
C ARG A 71 -78.74 31.74 -110.09
N GLN A 72 -78.62 30.65 -110.86
CA GLN A 72 -77.92 29.44 -110.40
C GLN A 72 -76.42 29.67 -110.17
N LEU A 73 -75.79 30.61 -110.89
CA LEU A 73 -74.42 31.02 -110.63
C LEU A 73 -74.32 31.85 -109.34
N ASP A 74 -75.21 32.83 -109.14
CA ASP A 74 -75.30 33.60 -107.89
C ASP A 74 -75.53 32.67 -106.67
N ASP A 75 -76.50 31.75 -106.76
CA ASP A 75 -76.79 30.74 -105.73
C ASP A 75 -75.57 29.82 -105.45
N LYS A 76 -74.73 29.56 -106.46
CA LYS A 76 -73.51 28.74 -106.34
C LYS A 76 -72.32 29.51 -105.79
N ASP A 77 -72.15 30.78 -106.14
CA ASP A 77 -71.13 31.64 -105.55
C ASP A 77 -71.45 31.92 -104.08
N ASP A 78 -72.73 32.07 -103.70
CA ASP A 78 -73.15 32.13 -102.30
C ASP A 78 -72.93 30.81 -101.55
N GLU A 79 -73.10 29.64 -102.19
CA GLU A 79 -72.75 28.35 -101.61
C GLU A 79 -71.22 28.22 -101.42
N ILE A 80 -70.41 28.58 -102.42
CA ILE A 80 -68.94 28.58 -102.36
C ILE A 80 -68.45 29.54 -101.26
N ASN A 81 -69.06 30.72 -101.13
CA ASN A 81 -68.78 31.68 -100.07
C ASN A 81 -69.11 31.10 -98.67
N GLN A 82 -70.28 30.48 -98.51
CA GLN A 82 -70.66 29.82 -97.25
C GLN A 82 -69.71 28.66 -96.88
N GLN A 83 -69.35 27.81 -97.85
CA GLN A 83 -68.39 26.71 -97.63
C GLN A 83 -66.99 27.24 -97.31
N SER A 84 -66.54 28.32 -97.95
CA SER A 84 -65.26 28.97 -97.66
C SER A 84 -65.22 29.55 -96.24
N GLN A 85 -66.31 30.22 -95.82
CA GLN A 85 -66.46 30.72 -94.44
C GLN A 85 -66.54 29.60 -93.41
N LEU A 86 -67.13 28.44 -93.75
CA LEU A 86 -67.16 27.26 -92.88
C LEU A 86 -65.78 26.62 -92.77
N ALA A 87 -65.06 26.47 -93.88
CA ALA A 87 -63.71 25.92 -93.92
C ALA A 87 -62.72 26.77 -93.10
N GLU A 88 -62.76 28.10 -93.23
CA GLU A 88 -61.87 28.98 -92.46
C GLU A 88 -62.22 28.98 -90.96
N LYS A 89 -63.51 28.84 -90.58
CA LYS A 89 -63.92 28.63 -89.18
C LYS A 89 -63.41 27.31 -88.60
N LEU A 90 -63.50 26.21 -89.36
CA LEU A 90 -62.98 24.90 -88.94
C LEU A 90 -61.45 24.91 -88.83
N LYS A 91 -60.77 25.62 -89.74
CA LYS A 91 -59.32 25.86 -89.71
C LYS A 91 -58.90 26.68 -88.49
N GLN A 92 -59.63 27.72 -88.11
CA GLN A 92 -59.37 28.44 -86.87
C GLN A 92 -59.58 27.53 -85.65
N GLN A 93 -60.68 26.77 -85.58
CA GLN A 93 -60.91 25.81 -84.49
C GLN A 93 -59.81 24.74 -84.38
N MET A 94 -59.20 24.35 -85.50
CA MET A 94 -58.04 23.43 -85.50
C MET A 94 -56.78 24.11 -84.94
N LEU A 95 -56.49 25.35 -85.32
CA LEU A 95 -55.38 26.14 -84.76
C LEU A 95 -55.56 26.37 -83.25
N ASP A 96 -56.77 26.71 -82.80
CA ASP A 96 -57.10 26.90 -81.38
C ASP A 96 -56.87 25.59 -80.58
N GLN A 97 -57.19 24.43 -81.17
CA GLN A 97 -56.93 23.12 -80.56
C GLN A 97 -55.44 22.75 -80.56
N GLU A 98 -54.70 23.07 -81.63
CA GLU A 98 -53.25 22.87 -81.68
C GLU A 98 -52.51 23.73 -80.65
N GLU A 99 -52.91 24.99 -80.45
CA GLU A 99 -52.34 25.84 -79.40
C GLU A 99 -52.68 25.33 -77.99
N LEU A 100 -53.92 24.88 -77.76
CA LEU A 100 -54.32 24.28 -76.48
C LEU A 100 -53.53 23.00 -76.17
N LEU A 101 -53.31 22.13 -77.18
CA LEU A 101 -52.49 20.93 -77.06
C LEU A 101 -51.02 21.28 -76.81
N ALA A 102 -50.49 22.31 -77.48
CA ALA A 102 -49.13 22.81 -77.26
C ALA A 102 -48.96 23.41 -75.85
N SER A 103 -49.97 24.10 -75.30
CA SER A 103 -49.91 24.56 -73.90
C SER A 103 -49.99 23.40 -72.92
N THR A 104 -50.95 22.49 -73.11
CA THR A 104 -51.11 21.29 -72.25
C THR A 104 -49.81 20.47 -72.18
N ARG A 105 -49.06 20.36 -73.30
CA ARG A 105 -47.72 19.73 -73.31
C ARG A 105 -46.68 20.54 -72.52
N ARG A 106 -46.56 21.84 -72.79
CA ARG A 106 -45.65 22.74 -72.04
C ARG A 106 -45.93 22.76 -70.54
N ASP A 107 -47.18 22.61 -70.13
CA ASP A 107 -47.58 22.60 -68.72
C ASP A 107 -47.36 21.22 -68.08
N TYR A 108 -47.53 20.12 -68.83
CA TYR A 108 -47.11 18.77 -68.41
C TYR A 108 -45.58 18.64 -68.26
N GLU A 109 -44.82 19.23 -69.18
CA GLU A 109 -43.35 19.28 -69.13
C GLU A 109 -42.86 19.98 -67.84
N LYS A 110 -43.40 21.15 -67.51
CA LYS A 110 -43.11 21.84 -66.23
C LYS A 110 -43.47 20.98 -65.01
N ILE A 111 -44.63 20.34 -65.00
CA ILE A 111 -45.06 19.49 -63.88
C ILE A 111 -44.10 18.30 -63.70
N GLN A 112 -43.57 17.75 -64.81
CA GLN A 112 -42.57 16.68 -64.77
C GLN A 112 -41.19 17.17 -64.28
N GLU A 113 -40.78 18.40 -64.65
CA GLU A 113 -39.58 19.06 -64.11
C GLU A 113 -39.73 19.34 -62.60
N GLU A 114 -40.87 19.85 -62.14
CA GLU A 114 -41.12 20.10 -60.71
C GLU A 114 -41.20 18.79 -59.91
N LEU A 115 -41.83 17.75 -60.46
CA LEU A 115 -41.90 16.43 -59.84
C LEU A 115 -40.51 15.81 -59.66
N THR A 116 -39.65 15.91 -60.68
CA THR A 116 -38.28 15.39 -60.60
C THR A 116 -37.39 16.23 -59.69
N ARG A 117 -37.57 17.57 -59.67
CA ARG A 117 -36.91 18.45 -58.68
C ARG A 117 -37.29 18.08 -57.24
N LEU A 118 -38.59 17.93 -56.96
CA LEU A 118 -39.10 17.53 -55.65
C LEU A 118 -38.65 16.13 -55.23
N GLN A 119 -38.45 15.20 -56.17
CA GLN A 119 -37.86 13.89 -55.88
C GLN A 119 -36.39 14.01 -55.45
N ILE A 120 -35.59 14.85 -56.12
CA ILE A 120 -34.19 15.10 -55.74
C ILE A 120 -34.11 15.79 -54.37
N GLU A 121 -34.94 16.81 -54.14
CA GLU A 121 -35.07 17.47 -52.83
C GLU A 121 -35.47 16.47 -51.72
N ASN A 122 -36.34 15.50 -52.03
CA ASN A 122 -36.80 14.49 -51.07
C ASN A 122 -35.75 13.42 -50.74
N GLU A 123 -34.93 12.99 -51.70
CA GLU A 123 -33.81 12.07 -51.40
C GLU A 123 -32.68 12.79 -50.64
N ALA A 124 -32.35 14.04 -51.00
CA ALA A 124 -31.39 14.85 -50.26
C ALA A 124 -31.80 15.01 -48.78
N ALA A 125 -33.07 15.35 -48.52
CA ALA A 125 -33.60 15.44 -47.15
C ALA A 125 -33.59 14.10 -46.40
N LYS A 126 -33.68 12.95 -47.09
CA LYS A 126 -33.51 11.62 -46.44
C LYS A 126 -32.05 11.37 -46.07
N ASP A 127 -31.10 11.81 -46.88
CA ASP A 127 -29.67 11.67 -46.58
C ASP A 127 -29.26 12.58 -45.41
N GLU A 128 -29.73 13.85 -45.38
CA GLU A 128 -29.58 14.73 -44.20
C GLU A 128 -30.13 14.09 -42.92
N VAL A 129 -31.31 13.44 -42.99
CA VAL A 129 -31.91 12.74 -41.84
C VAL A 129 -31.08 11.51 -41.42
N LYS A 130 -30.43 10.80 -42.35
CA LYS A 130 -29.51 9.69 -42.01
C LYS A 130 -28.27 10.21 -41.29
N GLU A 131 -27.68 11.31 -41.76
CA GLU A 131 -26.51 11.95 -41.11
C GLU A 131 -26.86 12.42 -39.70
N VAL A 132 -28.03 13.04 -39.50
CA VAL A 132 -28.52 13.46 -38.17
C VAL A 132 -28.76 12.25 -37.25
N LEU A 133 -29.32 11.15 -37.77
CA LEU A 133 -29.50 9.92 -36.97
C LEU A 133 -28.16 9.28 -36.58
N GLN A 134 -27.19 9.18 -37.50
CA GLN A 134 -25.85 8.68 -37.20
C GLN A 134 -25.15 9.56 -36.15
N ALA A 135 -25.24 10.89 -36.28
CA ALA A 135 -24.67 11.82 -35.30
C ALA A 135 -25.32 11.67 -33.90
N LEU A 136 -26.61 11.32 -33.83
CA LEU A 136 -27.29 11.02 -32.57
C LEU A 136 -26.89 9.66 -31.99
N GLU A 137 -26.64 8.64 -32.82
CA GLU A 137 -26.10 7.35 -32.38
C GLU A 137 -24.67 7.50 -31.84
N GLU A 138 -23.79 8.21 -32.55
CA GLU A 138 -22.43 8.53 -32.09
C GLU A 138 -22.45 9.33 -30.77
N LEU A 139 -23.36 10.29 -30.62
CA LEU A 139 -23.53 11.06 -29.39
C LEU A 139 -24.05 10.20 -28.24
N ALA A 140 -24.97 9.26 -28.49
CA ALA A 140 -25.47 8.32 -27.50
C ALA A 140 -24.36 7.40 -26.97
N VAL A 141 -23.52 6.85 -27.86
CA VAL A 141 -22.33 6.06 -27.48
C VAL A 141 -21.33 6.91 -26.69
N ASN A 142 -21.16 8.19 -27.05
CA ASN A 142 -20.30 9.11 -26.30
C ASN A 142 -20.81 9.36 -24.87
N TYR A 143 -22.13 9.52 -24.70
CA TYR A 143 -22.77 9.69 -23.38
C TYR A 143 -22.64 8.43 -22.53
N ASP A 144 -22.84 7.23 -23.10
CA ASP A 144 -22.68 5.96 -22.40
C ASP A 144 -21.22 5.77 -21.90
N GLN A 145 -20.24 5.98 -22.80
CA GLN A 145 -18.82 5.95 -22.44
C GLN A 145 -18.46 6.99 -21.37
N LYS A 146 -19.06 8.19 -21.43
CA LYS A 146 -18.86 9.24 -20.41
C LYS A 146 -19.52 8.89 -19.07
N SER A 147 -20.65 8.18 -19.07
CA SER A 147 -21.26 7.63 -17.85
C SER A 147 -20.33 6.61 -17.20
N GLN A 148 -19.80 5.65 -17.97
CA GLN A 148 -18.86 4.65 -17.48
C GLN A 148 -17.57 5.28 -16.90
N GLU A 149 -17.01 6.29 -17.59
CA GLU A 149 -15.88 7.07 -17.07
C GLU A 149 -16.17 7.77 -15.74
N VAL A 150 -17.41 8.20 -15.50
CA VAL A 150 -17.82 8.85 -14.24
C VAL A 150 -18.00 7.81 -13.13
N GLU A 151 -18.58 6.65 -13.43
CA GLU A 151 -18.66 5.56 -12.44
C GLU A 151 -17.29 5.04 -12.03
N ASP A 152 -16.38 4.81 -12.99
CA ASP A 152 -15.04 4.30 -12.70
C ASP A 152 -14.23 5.30 -11.85
N LYS A 153 -14.36 6.61 -12.13
CA LYS A 153 -13.79 7.68 -11.30
C LYS A 153 -14.47 7.79 -9.94
N THR A 154 -15.76 7.48 -9.83
CA THR A 154 -16.49 7.46 -8.56
C THR A 154 -15.99 6.32 -7.67
N ARG A 155 -15.91 5.10 -8.20
CA ARG A 155 -15.32 3.93 -7.50
C ARG A 155 -13.86 4.17 -7.09
N ALA A 156 -13.06 4.85 -7.92
CA ALA A 156 -11.69 5.24 -7.56
C ALA A 156 -11.65 6.29 -6.42
N ASN A 157 -12.56 7.26 -6.41
CA ASN A 157 -12.67 8.25 -5.32
C ASN A 157 -13.15 7.62 -4.01
N GLU A 158 -14.06 6.64 -4.06
CA GLU A 158 -14.51 5.88 -2.89
C GLU A 158 -13.35 5.08 -2.27
N GLN A 159 -12.56 4.37 -3.08
CA GLN A 159 -11.35 3.67 -2.64
C GLN A 159 -10.33 4.62 -1.98
N LEU A 160 -10.11 5.81 -2.57
CA LEU A 160 -9.22 6.83 -1.98
C LEU A 160 -9.78 7.41 -0.67
N ALA A 161 -11.10 7.51 -0.51
CA ALA A 161 -11.73 7.94 0.72
C ALA A 161 -11.59 6.90 1.84
N ASP A 162 -11.76 5.61 1.53
CA ASP A 162 -11.53 4.50 2.47
C ASP A 162 -10.06 4.39 2.88
N GLU A 163 -9.12 4.52 1.93
CA GLU A 163 -7.69 4.61 2.26
C GLU A 163 -7.41 5.80 3.18
N LEU A 164 -7.92 6.99 2.88
CA LEU A 164 -7.73 8.19 3.69
C LEU A 164 -8.29 8.00 5.12
N ALA A 165 -9.47 7.39 5.25
CA ALA A 165 -10.06 7.05 6.54
C ALA A 165 -9.19 6.04 7.32
N GLN A 166 -8.66 5.02 6.66
CA GLN A 166 -7.76 4.05 7.27
C GLN A 166 -6.44 4.71 7.73
N LYS A 167 -5.82 5.56 6.90
CA LYS A 167 -4.61 6.32 7.26
C LYS A 167 -4.86 7.28 8.43
N SER A 168 -6.01 7.95 8.46
CA SER A 168 -6.41 8.84 9.56
C SER A 168 -6.57 8.07 10.89
N SER A 169 -7.22 6.91 10.84
CA SER A 169 -7.34 6.00 12.00
C SER A 169 -5.98 5.52 12.51
N ALA A 170 -5.09 5.09 11.61
CA ALA A 170 -3.73 4.66 11.94
C ALA A 170 -2.88 5.79 12.55
N LEU A 171 -2.92 6.99 11.95
CA LEU A 171 -2.24 8.18 12.50
C LEU A 171 -2.74 8.50 13.92
N THR A 172 -4.05 8.41 14.14
CA THR A 172 -4.67 8.64 15.46
C THR A 172 -4.24 7.56 16.47
N ALA A 173 -4.02 6.32 16.04
CA ALA A 173 -3.48 5.26 16.91
C ALA A 173 -2.02 5.56 17.31
N THR A 174 -1.13 5.81 16.34
CA THR A 174 0.29 6.15 16.60
C THR A 174 0.43 7.43 17.43
N GLN A 175 -0.48 8.40 17.29
CA GLN A 175 -0.46 9.61 18.11
C GLN A 175 -0.87 9.34 19.59
N ARG A 176 -1.73 8.34 19.86
CA ARG A 176 -1.99 7.87 21.23
C ARG A 176 -0.78 7.12 21.81
N GLU A 177 -0.16 6.25 21.02
CA GLU A 177 1.06 5.51 21.42
C GLU A 177 2.20 6.48 21.76
N LEU A 178 2.40 7.53 20.94
CA LEU A 178 3.37 8.60 21.21
C LEU A 178 3.04 9.35 22.51
N GLY A 179 1.77 9.65 22.77
CA GLY A 179 1.33 10.25 24.03
C GLY A 179 1.65 9.38 25.25
N GLN A 180 1.33 8.08 25.18
CA GLN A 180 1.65 7.11 26.23
C GLN A 180 3.16 6.98 26.48
N LEU A 181 3.98 6.99 25.42
CA LEU A 181 5.44 6.98 25.53
C LEU A 181 5.97 8.28 26.15
N GLN A 182 5.38 9.43 25.84
CA GLN A 182 5.73 10.70 26.49
C GLN A 182 5.34 10.71 27.97
N GLU A 183 4.15 10.21 28.34
CA GLU A 183 3.74 10.06 29.74
C GLU A 183 4.67 9.12 30.51
N LEU A 184 5.01 7.95 29.94
CA LEU A 184 5.94 6.99 30.54
C LEU A 184 7.34 7.60 30.70
N SER A 185 7.85 8.30 29.69
CA SER A 185 9.16 8.99 29.75
C SER A 185 9.16 10.09 30.81
N ASN A 186 8.08 10.86 30.94
CA ASN A 186 7.93 11.89 31.96
C ASN A 186 7.84 11.28 33.37
N HIS A 187 7.17 10.15 33.54
CA HIS A 187 7.13 9.41 34.80
C HIS A 187 8.50 8.84 35.18
N GLN A 188 9.22 8.24 34.21
CA GLN A 188 10.59 7.78 34.41
C GLN A 188 11.54 8.92 34.81
N LYS A 189 11.43 10.09 34.15
CA LYS A 189 12.22 11.28 34.52
C LYS A 189 11.93 11.74 35.95
N LYS A 190 10.65 11.86 36.34
CA LYS A 190 10.26 12.22 37.72
C LYS A 190 10.84 11.24 38.74
N ARG A 191 10.64 9.94 38.53
CA ARG A 191 11.18 8.88 39.41
C ARG A 191 12.70 8.90 39.51
N ALA A 192 13.41 9.21 38.42
CA ALA A 192 14.86 9.37 38.44
C ALA A 192 15.30 10.59 39.27
N THR A 193 14.63 11.74 39.12
CA THR A 193 14.87 12.93 39.95
C THR A 193 14.55 12.68 41.43
N GLU A 194 13.46 11.98 41.74
CA GLU A 194 13.08 11.60 43.11
C GLU A 194 14.16 10.73 43.77
N ILE A 195 14.66 9.71 43.06
CA ILE A 195 15.75 8.84 43.56
C ILE A 195 17.06 9.62 43.71
N LEU A 196 17.40 10.51 42.77
CA LEU A 196 18.61 11.32 42.84
C LEU A 196 18.56 12.32 44.01
N ASN A 197 17.41 12.94 44.27
CA ASN A 197 17.21 13.83 45.42
C ASN A 197 17.33 13.10 46.76
N LEU A 198 16.83 11.87 46.88
CA LEU A 198 17.02 11.04 48.07
C LEU A 198 18.51 10.72 48.28
N LEU A 199 19.21 10.27 47.24
CA LEU A 199 20.64 9.98 47.31
C LEU A 199 21.48 11.24 47.66
N LEU A 200 21.15 12.40 47.10
CA LEU A 200 21.81 13.67 47.42
C LEU A 200 21.58 14.12 48.87
N LYS A 201 20.37 13.91 49.40
CA LYS A 201 20.03 14.15 50.81
C LYS A 201 20.84 13.24 51.74
N ASP A 202 20.86 11.93 51.48
CA ASP A 202 21.60 10.96 52.29
C ASP A 202 23.12 11.24 52.29
N LEU A 203 23.68 11.58 51.13
CA LEU A 203 25.08 12.04 51.01
C LEU A 203 25.33 13.35 51.78
N GLY A 204 24.36 14.27 51.77
CA GLY A 204 24.39 15.52 52.53
C GLY A 204 24.48 15.26 54.04
N GLU A 205 23.66 14.35 54.57
CA GLU A 205 23.64 13.95 55.97
C GLU A 205 24.95 13.27 56.39
N ILE A 206 25.44 12.30 55.60
CA ILE A 206 26.72 11.63 55.86
C ILE A 206 27.89 12.62 55.83
N GLY A 207 27.92 13.55 54.88
CA GLY A 207 28.95 14.59 54.81
C GLY A 207 28.89 15.57 56.00
N GLY A 208 27.69 15.87 56.50
CA GLY A 208 27.50 16.61 57.75
C GLY A 208 28.17 15.93 58.95
N ILE A 209 28.04 14.61 59.06
CA ILE A 209 28.69 13.79 60.12
C ILE A 209 30.22 13.76 59.95
N ILE A 210 30.72 13.67 58.71
CA ILE A 210 32.16 13.67 58.39
C ILE A 210 32.79 15.07 58.59
N GLY A 211 31.98 16.13 58.58
CA GLY A 211 32.40 17.52 58.75
C GLY A 211 32.54 18.31 57.44
N THR A 212 32.21 17.72 56.28
CA THR A 212 32.29 18.37 54.95
C THR A 212 31.15 19.35 54.72
N ASN A 213 31.09 20.41 55.54
CA ASN A 213 29.99 21.39 55.57
C ASN A 213 29.89 22.29 54.32
N ASP A 214 30.87 22.24 53.41
CA ASP A 214 30.99 23.15 52.26
C ASP A 214 29.88 22.99 51.19
N VAL A 215 29.07 21.92 51.26
CA VAL A 215 28.14 21.52 50.19
C VAL A 215 26.69 21.56 50.65
N LYS A 216 26.30 22.64 51.33
CA LYS A 216 24.91 22.89 51.77
C LYS A 216 23.97 23.40 50.66
N THR A 217 24.51 23.74 49.49
CA THR A 217 23.74 24.23 48.33
C THR A 217 23.33 23.09 47.38
N LEU A 218 22.79 22.00 47.94
CA LEU A 218 22.33 20.82 47.18
C LEU A 218 20.80 20.76 47.01
N ALA A 219 20.04 21.69 47.59
CA ALA A 219 18.58 21.66 47.63
C ALA A 219 17.87 22.44 46.51
N ASP A 220 18.53 23.42 45.90
CA ASP A 220 17.91 24.43 45.00
C ASP A 220 18.47 24.41 43.56
N VAL A 221 18.89 23.25 43.05
CA VAL A 221 19.35 23.10 41.65
C VAL A 221 18.16 22.79 40.74
N ASN A 222 17.95 23.60 39.70
CA ASN A 222 16.75 23.57 38.87
C ASN A 222 16.75 22.48 37.76
N GLY A 223 16.68 21.21 38.15
CA GLY A 223 16.15 20.12 37.31
C GLY A 223 16.99 19.69 36.10
N VAL A 224 18.28 20.03 36.06
CA VAL A 224 19.23 19.55 35.07
C VAL A 224 19.96 18.33 35.63
N ILE A 225 19.34 17.16 35.42
CA ILE A 225 19.77 15.85 35.96
C ILE A 225 21.25 15.53 35.66
N GLU A 226 21.81 15.99 34.53
CA GLU A 226 23.22 15.78 34.17
C GLU A 226 24.19 16.60 35.04
N GLU A 227 23.80 17.81 35.44
CA GLU A 227 24.54 18.66 36.37
C GLU A 227 24.44 18.10 37.80
N GLU A 228 23.25 17.67 38.21
CA GLU A 228 22.98 17.00 39.48
C GLU A 228 23.84 15.72 39.63
N PHE A 229 23.88 14.85 38.63
CA PHE A 229 24.76 13.66 38.62
C PHE A 229 26.24 14.02 38.65
N THR A 230 26.66 15.07 37.93
CA THR A 230 28.06 15.51 37.91
C THR A 230 28.47 16.05 39.28
N MET A 231 27.61 16.82 39.94
CA MET A 231 27.80 17.35 41.28
C MET A 231 27.84 16.22 42.32
N ALA A 232 26.89 15.27 42.26
CA ALA A 232 26.87 14.07 43.11
C ALA A 232 28.18 13.27 43.02
N ARG A 233 28.66 13.02 41.79
CA ARG A 233 29.91 12.28 41.53
C ARG A 233 31.14 12.98 42.11
N LEU A 234 31.21 14.31 42.01
CA LEU A 234 32.28 15.11 42.61
C LEU A 234 32.20 15.10 44.15
N TYR A 235 31.00 15.21 44.72
CA TYR A 235 30.81 15.19 46.17
C TYR A 235 31.14 13.83 46.80
N ILE A 236 30.67 12.72 46.20
CA ILE A 236 31.09 11.34 46.55
C ILE A 236 32.62 11.21 46.49
N SER A 237 33.27 11.82 45.50
CA SER A 237 34.73 11.78 45.36
C SER A 237 35.44 12.53 46.50
N LYS A 238 34.93 13.70 46.91
CA LYS A 238 35.43 14.44 48.09
C LYS A 238 35.23 13.65 49.39
N MET A 239 34.02 13.14 49.64
CA MET A 239 33.71 12.29 50.80
C MET A 239 34.64 11.07 50.85
N LYS A 240 34.93 10.43 49.71
CA LYS A 240 35.84 9.28 49.60
C LYS A 240 37.29 9.60 49.98
N SER A 241 37.76 10.83 49.75
CA SER A 241 39.06 11.29 50.29
C SER A 241 39.01 11.55 51.79
N GLU A 242 37.95 12.17 52.30
CA GLU A 242 37.83 12.49 53.74
C GLU A 242 37.65 11.23 54.61
N VAL A 243 36.85 10.25 54.16
CA VAL A 243 36.75 8.94 54.81
C VAL A 243 38.12 8.25 54.86
N LYS A 244 38.92 8.30 53.79
CA LYS A 244 40.31 7.79 53.81
C LYS A 244 41.19 8.54 54.81
N SER A 245 41.06 9.86 54.90
CA SER A 245 41.78 10.71 55.85
C SER A 245 41.44 10.32 57.30
N LEU A 246 40.15 10.20 57.63
CA LEU A 246 39.67 9.76 58.94
C LEU A 246 40.09 8.32 59.28
N VAL A 247 40.02 7.39 58.33
CA VAL A 247 40.50 6.00 58.54
C VAL A 247 42.01 5.95 58.82
N ASN A 248 42.81 6.73 58.11
CA ASN A 248 44.26 6.81 58.36
C ASN A 248 44.56 7.44 59.73
N ARG A 249 43.85 8.52 60.10
CA ARG A 249 43.96 9.16 61.42
C ARG A 249 43.54 8.22 62.54
N SER A 250 42.46 7.44 62.35
CA SER A 250 41.99 6.44 63.30
C SER A 250 43.06 5.37 63.57
N LYS A 251 43.65 4.78 62.52
CA LYS A 251 44.76 3.82 62.64
C LYS A 251 45.99 4.41 63.33
N GLN A 252 46.31 5.68 63.08
CA GLN A 252 47.41 6.36 63.75
C GLN A 252 47.13 6.55 65.25
N LEU A 253 45.90 6.91 65.62
CA LEU A 253 45.47 7.00 67.03
C LEU A 253 45.47 5.63 67.71
N GLU A 254 45.00 4.58 67.04
CA GLU A 254 45.02 3.20 67.52
C GLU A 254 46.44 2.71 67.80
N SER A 255 47.38 2.88 66.85
CA SER A 255 48.80 2.54 67.07
C SER A 255 49.39 3.35 68.23
N THR A 256 49.05 4.63 68.33
CA THR A 256 49.50 5.51 69.42
C THR A 256 48.95 5.06 70.78
N GLN A 257 47.70 4.60 70.83
CA GLN A 257 47.06 4.06 72.03
C GLN A 257 47.68 2.72 72.44
N ILE A 258 47.98 1.84 71.48
CA ILE A 258 48.69 0.58 71.73
C ILE A 258 50.07 0.85 72.33
N ASP A 259 50.84 1.80 71.79
CA ASP A 259 52.16 2.15 72.32
C ASP A 259 52.10 2.93 73.65
N SER A 260 51.03 3.68 73.89
CA SER A 260 50.75 4.29 75.20
C SER A 260 50.44 3.21 76.25
N ASN A 261 49.53 2.27 75.95
CA ASN A 261 49.21 1.14 76.82
C ASN A 261 50.45 0.25 77.08
N ARG A 262 51.29 0.01 76.07
CA ARG A 262 52.57 -0.73 76.25
C ARG A 262 53.49 -0.05 77.27
N LYS A 263 53.60 1.29 77.23
CA LYS A 263 54.39 2.07 78.20
C LYS A 263 53.76 2.04 79.59
N MET A 264 52.44 2.25 79.68
CA MET A 264 51.69 2.17 80.94
C MET A 264 51.90 0.81 81.63
N ASN A 265 51.69 -0.29 80.90
CA ASN A 265 51.90 -1.66 81.39
C ASN A 265 53.37 -1.97 81.74
N ALA A 266 54.34 -1.21 81.23
CA ALA A 266 55.75 -1.31 81.65
C ALA A 266 55.98 -0.57 82.97
N SER A 267 55.52 0.69 83.07
CA SER A 267 55.58 1.47 84.32
C SER A 267 54.83 0.80 85.48
N GLU A 268 53.72 0.12 85.23
CA GLU A 268 53.00 -0.68 86.23
C GLU A 268 53.86 -1.83 86.79
N ARG A 269 54.64 -2.52 85.94
CA ARG A 269 55.54 -3.60 86.37
C ARG A 269 56.73 -3.07 87.15
N GLU A 270 57.30 -1.96 86.71
CA GLU A 270 58.38 -1.26 87.44
C GLU A 270 57.89 -0.77 88.81
N LEU A 271 56.68 -0.19 88.88
CA LEU A 271 56.05 0.21 90.13
C LEU A 271 55.80 -0.98 91.07
N ALA A 272 55.27 -2.10 90.54
CA ALA A 272 55.06 -3.32 91.32
C ALA A 272 56.39 -3.93 91.83
N ALA A 273 57.45 -3.89 91.03
CA ALA A 273 58.79 -4.31 91.45
C ALA A 273 59.36 -3.42 92.57
N CYS A 274 59.18 -2.10 92.47
CA CYS A 274 59.55 -1.15 93.52
C CYS A 274 58.73 -1.37 94.81
N GLN A 275 57.42 -1.61 94.72
CA GLN A 275 56.57 -1.94 95.86
C GLN A 275 57.02 -3.24 96.55
N LEU A 276 57.32 -4.30 95.77
CA LEU A 276 57.84 -5.55 96.30
C LEU A 276 59.20 -5.36 97.01
N LEU A 277 60.10 -4.54 96.44
CA LEU A 277 61.39 -4.22 97.05
C LEU A 277 61.23 -3.45 98.37
N ILE A 278 60.29 -2.51 98.44
CA ILE A 278 59.94 -1.79 99.67
C ILE A 278 59.46 -2.80 100.73
N SER A 279 58.50 -3.68 100.41
CA SER A 279 58.01 -4.67 101.39
C SER A 279 59.07 -5.69 101.82
N GLN A 280 60.03 -6.04 100.96
CA GLN A 280 61.21 -6.82 101.36
C GLN A 280 62.11 -6.05 102.33
N HIS A 281 62.30 -4.74 102.13
CA HIS A 281 63.08 -3.90 103.05
C HIS A 281 62.34 -3.68 104.38
N GLU A 282 61.03 -3.46 104.38
CA GLU A 282 60.18 -3.38 105.58
C GLU A 282 60.26 -4.67 106.41
N ALA A 283 60.12 -5.84 105.75
CA ALA A 283 60.25 -7.14 106.42
C ALA A 283 61.66 -7.38 107.00
N LYS A 284 62.70 -6.92 106.31
CA LYS A 284 64.10 -7.00 106.80
C LYS A 284 64.37 -6.04 107.97
N ILE A 285 63.84 -4.83 107.92
CA ILE A 285 63.91 -3.87 109.04
C ILE A 285 63.19 -4.45 110.26
N LYS A 286 62.01 -5.06 110.06
CA LYS A 286 61.27 -5.70 111.14
C LYS A 286 62.05 -6.86 111.75
N SER A 287 62.56 -7.80 110.97
CA SER A 287 63.32 -8.94 111.52
C SER A 287 64.63 -8.54 112.21
N LEU A 288 65.31 -7.49 111.73
CA LEU A 288 66.47 -6.89 112.42
C LEU A 288 66.06 -6.19 113.73
N THR A 289 64.89 -5.54 113.76
CA THR A 289 64.33 -4.92 114.97
C THR A 289 63.94 -5.97 116.00
N ASP A 290 63.28 -7.06 115.58
CA ASP A 290 62.90 -8.18 116.43
C ASP A 290 64.17 -8.89 116.99
N TYR A 291 65.21 -9.07 116.17
CA TYR A 291 66.51 -9.58 116.61
C TYR A 291 67.20 -8.65 117.61
N MET A 292 67.20 -7.34 117.36
CA MET A 292 67.74 -6.33 118.28
C MET A 292 66.99 -6.34 119.62
N GLN A 293 65.65 -6.43 119.60
CA GLN A 293 64.84 -6.55 120.82
C GLN A 293 65.11 -7.85 121.58
N ASN A 294 65.33 -8.97 120.89
CA ASN A 294 65.69 -10.24 121.51
C ASN A 294 67.10 -10.17 122.14
N MET A 295 68.06 -9.55 121.45
CA MET A 295 69.40 -9.29 122.02
C MET A 295 69.34 -8.33 123.22
N GLU A 296 68.45 -7.33 123.21
CA GLU A 296 68.25 -6.41 124.33
C GLU A 296 67.52 -7.08 125.51
N GLN A 297 66.52 -7.93 125.25
CA GLN A 297 65.93 -8.81 126.26
C GLN A 297 66.97 -9.75 126.86
N LYS A 298 67.91 -10.27 126.05
CA LYS A 298 68.98 -11.14 126.52
C LYS A 298 70.08 -10.38 127.27
N ARG A 299 70.36 -9.13 126.89
CA ARG A 299 71.20 -8.19 127.66
C ARG A 299 70.57 -7.96 129.03
N ARG A 300 69.27 -7.66 129.06
CA ARG A 300 68.50 -7.49 130.29
C ARG A 300 68.39 -8.76 131.14
N GLN A 301 68.22 -9.94 130.56
CA GLN A 301 68.30 -11.21 131.29
C GLN A 301 69.69 -11.46 131.86
N LEU A 302 70.75 -11.03 131.17
CA LEU A 302 72.11 -11.11 131.70
C LEU A 302 72.34 -10.10 132.83
N GLU A 303 71.79 -8.88 132.74
CA GLU A 303 71.76 -7.89 133.84
C GLU A 303 70.95 -8.42 135.03
N GLU A 304 69.75 -8.94 134.82
CA GLU A 304 68.92 -9.58 135.85
C GLU A 304 69.61 -10.84 136.44
N SER A 305 70.43 -11.56 135.67
CA SER A 305 71.27 -12.66 136.18
C SER A 305 72.53 -12.19 136.90
N GLN A 306 73.07 -11.02 136.54
CA GLN A 306 74.19 -10.39 137.24
C GLN A 306 73.71 -9.82 138.58
N ASP A 307 72.51 -9.24 138.62
CA ASP A 307 71.84 -8.84 139.85
C ASP A 307 71.41 -10.05 140.67
N SER A 308 70.95 -11.16 140.07
CA SER A 308 70.70 -12.40 140.82
C SER A 308 71.99 -13.07 141.29
N LEU A 309 73.12 -12.91 140.60
CA LEU A 309 74.45 -13.34 141.07
C LEU A 309 75.04 -12.40 142.13
N ASN A 310 74.74 -11.11 142.09
CA ASN A 310 75.00 -10.18 143.20
C ASN A 310 74.13 -10.53 144.42
N GLU A 311 72.86 -10.88 144.20
CA GLU A 311 71.93 -11.34 145.22
C GLU A 311 72.31 -12.75 145.72
N GLU A 312 72.89 -13.62 144.89
CA GLU A 312 73.47 -14.90 145.31
C GLU A 312 74.83 -14.74 146.00
N LEU A 313 75.62 -13.71 145.69
CA LEU A 313 76.79 -13.33 146.50
C LEU A 313 76.36 -12.74 147.86
N ALA A 314 75.24 -12.01 147.89
CA ALA A 314 74.63 -11.53 149.14
C ALA A 314 73.97 -12.67 149.93
N LYS A 315 73.30 -13.62 149.25
CA LYS A 315 72.72 -14.82 149.86
C LYS A 315 73.80 -15.78 150.31
N LEU A 316 74.88 -16.04 149.57
CA LEU A 316 75.99 -16.86 150.05
C LEU A 316 76.63 -16.26 151.31
N ARG A 317 76.80 -14.92 151.37
CA ARG A 317 77.17 -14.19 152.60
C ARG A 317 76.15 -14.27 153.75
N ALA A 318 74.94 -14.78 153.50
CA ALA A 318 73.88 -15.04 154.49
C ALA A 318 73.52 -16.52 154.66
N GLN A 319 73.99 -17.41 153.77
CA GLN A 319 73.62 -18.83 153.62
C GLN A 319 74.78 -19.76 153.98
N GLU A 320 76.01 -19.22 154.04
CA GLU A 320 77.02 -19.59 155.05
C GLU A 320 76.48 -19.44 156.49
N LYS A 321 75.39 -18.67 156.68
CA LYS A 321 74.72 -18.44 157.97
C LYS A 321 73.33 -19.09 158.11
N MET A 322 72.84 -19.79 157.07
CA MET A 322 71.58 -20.55 157.13
C MET A 322 71.53 -21.64 156.04
N HIS A 323 71.75 -22.89 156.43
CA HIS A 323 71.48 -24.07 155.61
C HIS A 323 70.06 -24.62 155.87
N GLU A 324 69.62 -25.57 155.03
CA GLU A 324 68.32 -26.31 155.07
C GLU A 324 67.08 -25.45 154.68
N VAL A 325 66.09 -25.86 153.86
CA VAL A 325 65.62 -27.19 153.33
C VAL A 325 65.07 -27.10 151.87
N SER A 326 65.27 -28.18 151.07
CA SER A 326 64.55 -28.74 149.86
C SER A 326 63.45 -27.97 149.08
N PHE A 327 63.47 -27.89 147.72
CA PHE A 327 63.04 -28.87 146.64
C PHE A 327 61.49 -28.92 146.39
N LYS A 328 60.86 -28.78 145.20
CA LYS A 328 61.02 -29.22 143.76
C LYS A 328 60.36 -30.59 143.44
N ASP A 329 59.74 -30.87 142.28
CA ASP A 329 59.53 -30.12 141.00
C ASP A 329 58.35 -30.68 140.12
N LYS A 330 57.88 -29.88 139.13
CA LYS A 330 57.28 -30.14 137.78
C LYS A 330 56.36 -31.33 137.33
N GLU A 331 55.53 -30.99 136.31
CA GLU A 331 55.01 -31.82 135.16
C GLU A 331 53.95 -32.93 135.43
N LYS A 332 53.20 -33.58 134.49
CA LYS A 332 52.98 -33.61 132.99
C LYS A 332 51.61 -34.32 132.70
N GLU A 333 51.00 -34.58 131.51
CA GLU A 333 51.05 -34.22 130.05
C GLU A 333 49.74 -34.72 129.34
N HIS A 334 49.44 -34.32 128.08
CA HIS A 334 49.27 -35.23 126.88
C HIS A 334 48.43 -34.68 125.69
N LEU A 335 48.83 -35.09 124.47
CA LEU A 335 48.18 -34.78 123.17
C LEU A 335 48.18 -36.03 122.25
N THR A 336 47.03 -36.70 122.06
CA THR A 336 46.76 -37.61 120.90
C THR A 336 45.32 -38.15 120.93
N ARG A 337 44.45 -37.74 119.98
CA ARG A 337 43.13 -38.36 119.65
C ARG A 337 42.41 -37.66 118.47
N LEU A 338 43.09 -37.44 117.34
CA LEU A 338 42.57 -36.56 116.29
C LEU A 338 43.00 -36.97 114.85
N GLN A 339 42.83 -38.25 114.50
CA GLN A 339 43.11 -38.77 113.14
C GLN A 339 41.95 -39.60 112.57
N ASP A 340 41.34 -40.47 113.37
CA ASP A 340 40.29 -41.42 112.93
C ASP A 340 38.99 -40.79 112.39
N ALA A 341 38.78 -39.48 112.60
CA ALA A 341 37.58 -38.76 112.17
C ALA A 341 37.66 -38.20 110.72
N GLU A 342 38.87 -38.03 110.17
CA GLU A 342 39.06 -37.28 108.93
C GLU A 342 38.96 -38.15 107.66
N GLU A 343 39.32 -39.43 107.75
CA GLU A 343 39.24 -40.37 106.63
C GLU A 343 37.78 -40.71 106.24
N MET A 344 36.90 -40.89 107.23
CA MET A 344 35.50 -41.28 107.00
C MET A 344 34.71 -40.19 106.26
N LYS A 345 35.02 -38.92 106.51
CA LYS A 345 34.42 -37.77 105.81
C LYS A 345 34.76 -37.79 104.30
N LYS A 346 36.02 -38.08 103.98
CA LYS A 346 36.59 -37.98 102.62
C LYS A 346 35.98 -38.99 101.64
N ALA A 347 35.59 -40.17 102.11
CA ALA A 347 34.92 -41.19 101.29
C ALA A 347 33.51 -40.76 100.86
N LEU A 348 32.75 -40.11 101.76
CA LEU A 348 31.39 -39.63 101.47
C LEU A 348 31.40 -38.48 100.45
N GLU A 349 32.38 -37.58 100.54
CA GLU A 349 32.56 -36.47 99.59
C GLU A 349 32.80 -36.99 98.16
N GLN A 350 33.60 -38.05 97.97
CA GLN A 350 33.84 -38.65 96.65
C GLN A 350 32.57 -39.27 96.03
N GLN A 351 31.71 -39.93 96.82
CA GLN A 351 30.46 -40.50 96.31
C GLN A 351 29.49 -39.40 95.84
N MET A 352 29.39 -38.30 96.59
CA MET A 352 28.54 -37.16 96.24
C MET A 352 29.00 -36.47 94.95
N GLU A 353 30.31 -36.33 94.74
CA GLU A 353 30.85 -35.70 93.53
C GLU A 353 30.68 -36.58 92.29
N SER A 354 30.85 -37.91 92.42
CA SER A 354 30.55 -38.87 91.34
C SER A 354 29.09 -38.78 90.85
N HIS A 355 28.13 -38.62 91.77
CA HIS A 355 26.72 -38.40 91.41
C HIS A 355 26.48 -37.04 90.74
N ARG A 356 27.17 -35.97 91.16
CA ARG A 356 27.11 -34.66 90.48
C ARG A 356 27.64 -34.74 89.05
N GLU A 357 28.81 -35.34 88.86
CA GLU A 357 29.40 -35.54 87.53
C GLU A 357 28.46 -36.32 86.60
N ALA A 358 27.87 -37.41 87.08
CA ALA A 358 26.95 -38.22 86.27
C ALA A 358 25.73 -37.41 85.82
N HIS A 359 25.12 -36.65 86.74
CA HIS A 359 23.98 -35.78 86.45
C HIS A 359 24.36 -34.64 85.48
N GLN A 360 25.53 -34.01 85.68
CA GLN A 360 26.04 -32.96 84.80
C GLN A 360 26.33 -33.48 83.38
N LYS A 361 26.88 -34.69 83.25
CA LYS A 361 27.09 -35.36 81.96
C LYS A 361 25.77 -35.71 81.25
N GLN A 362 24.72 -36.07 81.99
CA GLN A 362 23.38 -36.26 81.42
C GLN A 362 22.73 -34.93 80.98
N LEU A 363 22.87 -33.86 81.79
CA LEU A 363 22.40 -32.52 81.42
C LEU A 363 23.14 -31.93 80.21
N SER A 364 24.42 -32.25 80.01
CA SER A 364 25.12 -31.88 78.77
C SER A 364 24.46 -32.53 77.56
N ARG A 365 24.36 -33.86 77.54
CA ARG A 365 23.79 -34.62 76.41
C ARG A 365 22.39 -34.14 76.02
N LEU A 366 21.55 -33.80 77.00
CA LEU A 366 20.20 -33.27 76.74
C LEU A 366 20.21 -31.85 76.17
N ARG A 367 21.21 -31.02 76.50
CA ARG A 367 21.42 -29.71 75.84
C ARG A 367 21.94 -29.89 74.42
N ASP A 368 22.92 -30.77 74.25
CA ASP A 368 23.52 -31.11 72.96
C ASP A 368 22.44 -31.63 71.98
N GLU A 369 21.55 -32.52 72.44
CA GLU A 369 20.40 -33.05 71.68
C GLU A 369 19.30 -31.98 71.40
N ILE A 370 19.11 -31.00 72.30
CA ILE A 370 18.20 -29.87 72.07
C ILE A 370 18.79 -28.92 71.01
N GLU A 371 20.09 -28.64 71.04
CA GLU A 371 20.78 -27.80 70.06
C GLU A 371 20.79 -28.43 68.67
N GLU A 372 21.04 -29.75 68.58
CA GLU A 372 20.94 -30.50 67.32
C GLU A 372 19.51 -30.47 66.74
N LYS A 373 18.48 -30.69 67.58
CA LYS A 373 17.08 -30.60 67.14
C LYS A 373 16.67 -29.19 66.73
N GLN A 374 17.14 -28.16 67.43
CA GLN A 374 16.90 -26.76 67.06
C GLN A 374 17.52 -26.45 65.69
N LYS A 375 18.77 -26.89 65.46
CA LYS A 375 19.45 -26.75 64.17
C LYS A 375 18.68 -27.44 63.03
N ILE A 376 18.18 -28.66 63.25
CA ILE A 376 17.35 -29.38 62.27
C ILE A 376 16.03 -28.63 61.99
N ILE A 377 15.38 -28.07 63.02
CA ILE A 377 14.16 -27.27 62.86
C ILE A 377 14.42 -26.01 62.02
N ASP A 378 15.56 -25.35 62.22
CA ASP A 378 15.93 -24.15 61.47
C ASP A 378 16.34 -24.49 60.02
N GLU A 379 17.08 -25.58 59.79
CA GLU A 379 17.37 -26.10 58.44
C GLU A 379 16.09 -26.47 57.66
N ILE A 380 15.10 -27.08 58.31
CA ILE A 380 13.79 -27.38 57.72
C ILE A 380 12.99 -26.10 57.43
N ARG A 381 13.09 -25.06 58.28
CA ARG A 381 12.43 -23.77 58.04
C ARG A 381 13.01 -23.07 56.81
N ASP A 382 14.34 -23.02 56.73
CA ASP A 382 15.10 -22.53 55.58
C ASP A 382 14.74 -23.24 54.27
N MET A 383 14.58 -24.57 54.33
CA MET A 383 14.22 -25.40 53.18
C MET A 383 12.78 -25.15 52.73
N ASN A 384 11.82 -25.06 53.66
CA ASN A 384 10.44 -24.68 53.35
C ASN A 384 10.35 -23.28 52.74
N GLN A 385 11.09 -22.30 53.27
CA GLN A 385 11.08 -20.94 52.72
C GLN A 385 11.65 -20.88 51.30
N LYS A 386 12.70 -21.66 50.99
CA LYS A 386 13.24 -21.82 49.64
C LYS A 386 12.22 -22.46 48.70
N LEU A 387 11.59 -23.57 49.11
CA LEU A 387 10.55 -24.25 48.32
C LEU A 387 9.34 -23.34 48.04
N GLN A 388 8.91 -22.54 49.01
CA GLN A 388 7.80 -21.60 48.80
C GLN A 388 8.17 -20.48 47.82
N LEU A 389 9.39 -19.93 47.90
CA LEU A 389 9.87 -18.93 46.93
C LEU A 389 10.01 -19.52 45.51
N GLU A 390 10.42 -20.79 45.39
CA GLU A 390 10.42 -21.50 44.10
C GLU A 390 9.01 -21.75 43.57
N GLN A 391 8.04 -22.08 44.44
CA GLN A 391 6.63 -22.24 44.08
C GLN A 391 5.99 -20.92 43.61
N GLU A 392 6.21 -19.83 44.35
CA GLU A 392 5.72 -18.49 44.02
C GLU A 392 6.30 -18.02 42.67
N LYS A 393 7.61 -18.23 42.45
CA LYS A 393 8.25 -17.95 41.17
C LYS A 393 7.68 -18.79 40.04
N LEU A 394 7.52 -20.12 40.23
CA LEU A 394 7.01 -21.01 39.19
C LEU A 394 5.55 -20.68 38.82
N SER A 395 4.74 -20.22 39.78
CA SER A 395 3.40 -19.69 39.50
C SER A 395 3.45 -18.42 38.64
N ALA A 396 4.34 -17.47 38.96
CA ALA A 396 4.50 -16.25 38.18
C ALA A 396 5.03 -16.52 36.75
N ASP A 397 5.99 -17.45 36.60
CA ASP A 397 6.49 -17.90 35.30
C ASP A 397 5.39 -18.61 34.48
N TYR A 398 4.52 -19.41 35.12
CA TYR A 398 3.36 -20.05 34.49
C TYR A 398 2.31 -19.03 34.01
N ASP A 399 1.90 -18.09 34.88
CA ASP A 399 0.90 -17.07 34.51
C ASP A 399 1.43 -16.15 33.41
N LYS A 400 2.73 -15.80 33.42
CA LYS A 400 3.37 -15.09 32.31
C LYS A 400 3.32 -15.89 31.01
N LEU A 401 3.70 -17.18 31.04
CA LEU A 401 3.71 -18.03 29.85
C LEU A 401 2.30 -18.17 29.25
N LYS A 402 1.28 -18.31 30.10
CA LYS A 402 -0.13 -18.35 29.74
C LYS A 402 -0.63 -17.06 29.07
N ILE A 403 -0.19 -15.89 29.53
CA ILE A 403 -0.47 -14.61 28.87
C ILE A 403 0.21 -14.54 27.50
N GLU A 404 1.49 -14.94 27.40
CA GLU A 404 2.18 -14.99 26.10
C GLU A 404 1.55 -15.98 25.10
N ASP A 405 0.95 -17.07 25.60
CA ASP A 405 0.25 -18.07 24.78
C ASP A 405 -1.07 -17.50 24.22
N GLN A 406 -1.89 -16.87 25.05
CA GLN A 406 -3.09 -16.14 24.62
C GLN A 406 -2.76 -15.00 23.65
N GLU A 407 -1.64 -14.30 23.84
CA GLU A 407 -1.14 -13.34 22.87
C GLU A 407 -0.73 -13.97 21.52
N ARG A 408 -0.18 -15.18 21.52
CA ARG A 408 0.17 -15.92 20.29
C ARG A 408 -1.09 -16.42 19.58
N GLU A 409 -2.09 -16.92 20.31
CA GLU A 409 -3.39 -17.32 19.80
C GLU A 409 -4.11 -16.16 19.10
N MET A 410 -4.23 -15.00 19.75
CA MET A 410 -4.80 -13.77 19.15
C MET A 410 -4.01 -13.24 17.94
N LYS A 411 -2.71 -13.53 17.84
CA LYS A 411 -1.87 -13.17 16.67
C LYS A 411 -2.07 -14.19 15.53
N LEU A 412 -2.25 -15.47 15.85
CA LEU A 412 -2.53 -16.53 14.89
C LEU A 412 -3.90 -16.36 14.24
N GLU A 413 -4.95 -16.08 15.02
CA GLU A 413 -6.31 -15.82 14.51
C GLU A 413 -6.33 -14.66 13.50
N LYS A 414 -5.61 -13.57 13.80
CA LYS A 414 -5.45 -12.41 12.88
C LYS A 414 -4.69 -12.77 11.60
N LEU A 415 -3.70 -13.68 11.68
CA LEU A 415 -2.97 -14.16 10.50
C LEU A 415 -3.80 -15.10 9.63
N ILE A 416 -4.66 -15.94 10.23
CA ILE A 416 -5.63 -16.77 9.51
C ILE A 416 -6.60 -15.87 8.74
N LEU A 417 -7.27 -14.92 9.41
CA LEU A 417 -8.22 -14.00 8.76
C LEU A 417 -7.57 -13.11 7.68
N LEU A 418 -6.28 -12.80 7.80
CA LEU A 418 -5.53 -12.10 6.74
C LEU A 418 -5.20 -13.03 5.56
N ASN A 419 -4.86 -14.29 5.82
CA ASN A 419 -4.62 -15.30 4.79
C ASN A 419 -5.90 -15.60 3.99
N ASP A 420 -7.04 -15.75 4.68
CA ASP A 420 -8.32 -16.08 4.04
C ASP A 420 -8.76 -14.95 3.08
N LYS A 421 -8.59 -13.68 3.49
CA LYS A 421 -8.79 -12.52 2.61
C LYS A 421 -7.85 -12.50 1.41
N ARG A 422 -6.60 -12.96 1.57
CA ARG A 422 -5.63 -13.06 0.47
C ARG A 422 -6.02 -14.15 -0.51
N GLU A 423 -6.49 -15.29 -0.02
CA GLU A 423 -6.91 -16.40 -0.89
C GLU A 423 -8.24 -16.09 -1.60
N GLN A 424 -9.20 -15.41 -0.96
CA GLN A 424 -10.38 -14.85 -1.64
C GLN A 424 -9.99 -13.93 -2.80
N ALA A 425 -9.14 -12.92 -2.54
CA ALA A 425 -8.67 -12.01 -3.58
C ALA A 425 -7.91 -12.74 -4.71
N ARG A 426 -7.33 -13.91 -4.43
CA ARG A 426 -6.68 -14.77 -5.42
C ARG A 426 -7.68 -15.56 -6.26
N GLU A 427 -8.77 -16.05 -5.67
CA GLU A 427 -9.87 -16.68 -6.42
C GLU A 427 -10.58 -15.64 -7.31
N ASP A 428 -10.80 -14.42 -6.80
CA ASP A 428 -11.38 -13.31 -7.55
C ASP A 428 -10.50 -12.95 -8.76
N LEU A 429 -9.18 -12.80 -8.56
CA LEU A 429 -8.20 -12.58 -9.64
C LEU A 429 -8.18 -13.74 -10.64
N LYS A 430 -8.26 -15.00 -10.19
CA LYS A 430 -8.33 -16.17 -11.07
C LYS A 430 -9.62 -16.18 -11.91
N GLY A 431 -10.75 -15.79 -11.33
CA GLY A 431 -12.01 -15.61 -12.08
C GLY A 431 -11.91 -14.52 -13.15
N LEU A 432 -11.16 -13.46 -12.88
CA LEU A 432 -10.84 -12.41 -13.85
C LEU A 432 -9.88 -12.93 -14.95
N GLU A 433 -8.82 -13.65 -14.60
CA GLU A 433 -7.89 -14.29 -15.55
C GLU A 433 -8.62 -15.26 -16.49
N GLU A 434 -9.50 -16.12 -15.96
CA GLU A 434 -10.34 -17.04 -16.75
C GLU A 434 -11.33 -16.31 -17.67
N THR A 435 -11.71 -15.07 -17.34
CA THR A 435 -12.61 -14.24 -18.14
C THR A 435 -11.83 -13.50 -19.24
N VAL A 436 -10.68 -12.92 -18.91
CA VAL A 436 -9.75 -12.31 -19.88
C VAL A 436 -9.25 -13.34 -20.89
N ALA A 437 -8.97 -14.58 -20.46
CA ALA A 437 -8.60 -15.67 -21.36
C ALA A 437 -9.71 -16.04 -22.35
N ARG A 438 -10.99 -16.01 -21.92
CA ARG A 438 -12.15 -16.20 -22.80
C ARG A 438 -12.28 -15.08 -23.82
N GLU A 439 -12.19 -13.81 -23.41
CA GLU A 439 -12.26 -12.68 -24.35
C GLU A 439 -11.09 -12.64 -25.33
N LEU A 440 -9.86 -12.96 -24.90
CA LEU A 440 -8.72 -13.10 -25.79
C LEU A 440 -8.91 -14.23 -26.82
N GLN A 441 -9.56 -15.34 -26.43
CA GLN A 441 -9.90 -16.42 -27.36
C GLN A 441 -11.00 -16.00 -28.34
N THR A 442 -12.01 -15.23 -27.90
CA THR A 442 -13.04 -14.64 -28.76
C THR A 442 -12.42 -13.68 -29.77
N LEU A 443 -11.56 -12.75 -29.32
CA LEU A 443 -10.80 -11.84 -30.19
C LEU A 443 -9.88 -12.58 -31.17
N HIS A 444 -9.23 -13.68 -30.74
CA HIS A 444 -8.43 -14.52 -31.64
C HIS A 444 -9.31 -15.16 -32.73
N ASN A 445 -10.48 -15.67 -32.37
CA ASN A 445 -11.44 -16.27 -33.30
C ASN A 445 -11.98 -15.22 -34.30
N LEU A 446 -12.36 -14.03 -33.82
CA LEU A 446 -12.79 -12.91 -34.67
C LEU A 446 -11.67 -12.44 -35.62
N ARG A 447 -10.44 -12.28 -35.13
CA ARG A 447 -9.27 -11.97 -35.96
C ARG A 447 -9.04 -13.04 -37.03
N LYS A 448 -9.19 -14.32 -36.69
CA LYS A 448 -9.04 -15.43 -37.63
C LYS A 448 -10.11 -15.38 -38.73
N LEU A 449 -11.37 -15.13 -38.37
CA LEU A 449 -12.47 -14.95 -39.33
C LEU A 449 -12.23 -13.74 -40.23
N PHE A 450 -11.84 -12.58 -39.67
CA PHE A 450 -11.52 -11.37 -40.44
C PHE A 450 -10.37 -11.60 -41.43
N VAL A 451 -9.29 -12.28 -41.00
CA VAL A 451 -8.16 -12.62 -41.89
C VAL A 451 -8.59 -13.63 -42.97
N GLN A 452 -9.46 -14.59 -42.66
CA GLN A 452 -10.01 -15.50 -43.67
C GLN A 452 -10.89 -14.77 -44.70
N ASP A 453 -11.78 -13.89 -44.26
CA ASP A 453 -12.62 -13.08 -45.16
C ASP A 453 -11.79 -12.13 -46.01
N LEU A 454 -10.83 -11.40 -45.41
CA LEU A 454 -9.90 -10.54 -46.13
C LEU A 454 -9.09 -11.33 -47.17
N THR A 455 -8.58 -12.52 -46.81
CA THR A 455 -7.87 -13.40 -47.75
C THR A 455 -8.79 -13.89 -48.87
N THR A 456 -10.08 -14.13 -48.58
CA THR A 456 -11.08 -14.57 -49.57
C THR A 456 -11.47 -13.42 -50.51
N ARG A 457 -11.59 -12.18 -49.98
CA ARG A 457 -11.77 -10.96 -50.78
C ARG A 457 -10.57 -10.68 -51.67
N VAL A 458 -9.35 -10.78 -51.14
CA VAL A 458 -8.11 -10.62 -51.92
C VAL A 458 -7.97 -11.71 -52.98
N LYS A 459 -8.36 -12.96 -52.69
CA LYS A 459 -8.44 -14.00 -53.73
C LYS A 459 -9.46 -13.67 -54.81
N LYS A 460 -10.66 -13.22 -54.45
CA LYS A 460 -11.68 -12.79 -55.43
C LYS A 460 -11.25 -11.58 -56.24
N SER A 461 -10.57 -10.60 -55.65
CA SER A 461 -10.04 -9.46 -56.41
C SER A 461 -8.92 -9.90 -57.33
N VAL A 462 -8.01 -10.79 -56.89
CA VAL A 462 -6.97 -11.37 -57.75
C VAL A 462 -7.56 -12.27 -58.84
N GLU A 463 -8.68 -12.96 -58.61
CA GLU A 463 -9.40 -13.71 -59.65
C GLU A 463 -10.01 -12.75 -60.68
N LEU A 464 -10.64 -11.65 -60.25
CA LEU A 464 -11.17 -10.61 -61.14
C LEU A 464 -10.05 -9.87 -61.92
N ASP A 465 -8.96 -9.49 -61.25
CA ASP A 465 -7.76 -8.89 -61.83
C ASP A 465 -6.93 -9.90 -62.67
N SER A 466 -7.24 -11.20 -62.60
CA SER A 466 -6.65 -12.21 -63.49
C SER A 466 -7.40 -12.36 -64.81
N ASP A 467 -8.70 -12.01 -64.85
CA ASP A 467 -9.51 -12.00 -66.07
C ASP A 467 -9.46 -10.62 -66.77
N ASP A 468 -9.54 -9.51 -66.01
CA ASP A 468 -9.24 -8.14 -66.51
C ASP A 468 -7.77 -7.73 -66.34
N GLY A 469 -6.87 -8.72 -66.24
CA GLY A 469 -5.42 -8.51 -66.20
C GLY A 469 -4.92 -7.87 -67.48
N GLY A 470 -4.82 -6.53 -67.51
CA GLY A 470 -4.28 -5.77 -68.64
C GLY A 470 -5.26 -5.46 -69.77
N GLY A 471 -6.56 -5.31 -69.46
CA GLY A 471 -7.53 -4.64 -70.33
C GLY A 471 -8.21 -5.49 -71.41
N SER A 472 -9.23 -4.86 -72.03
CA SER A 472 -10.17 -5.43 -72.99
C SER A 472 -9.52 -6.30 -74.08
N ALA A 473 -10.24 -7.34 -74.54
CA ALA A 473 -9.82 -8.17 -75.67
C ALA A 473 -9.47 -7.35 -76.93
N ALA A 474 -10.16 -6.23 -77.18
CA ALA A 474 -9.85 -5.30 -78.26
C ALA A 474 -8.54 -4.54 -78.04
N GLN A 475 -8.20 -4.23 -76.78
CA GLN A 475 -6.92 -3.61 -76.39
C GLN A 475 -5.78 -4.62 -76.51
N LYS A 476 -5.97 -5.88 -76.10
CA LYS A 476 -4.99 -6.97 -76.28
C LYS A 476 -4.74 -7.26 -77.77
N GLN A 477 -5.76 -7.28 -78.62
CA GLN A 477 -5.60 -7.34 -80.08
C GLN A 477 -4.85 -6.11 -80.64
N LYS A 478 -5.18 -4.90 -80.17
CA LYS A 478 -4.51 -3.65 -80.61
C LYS A 478 -3.03 -3.60 -80.21
N ILE A 479 -2.68 -4.11 -79.03
CA ILE A 479 -1.28 -4.27 -78.60
C ILE A 479 -0.57 -5.25 -79.53
N SER A 480 -1.12 -6.46 -79.75
CA SER A 480 -0.49 -7.46 -80.62
C SER A 480 -0.32 -6.99 -82.08
N PHE A 481 -1.28 -6.20 -82.59
CA PHE A 481 -1.16 -5.56 -83.91
C PHE A 481 -0.05 -4.49 -83.97
N LEU A 482 0.13 -3.71 -82.90
CA LEU A 482 1.20 -2.72 -82.78
C LEU A 482 2.58 -3.39 -82.60
N GLU A 483 2.67 -4.48 -81.83
CA GLU A 483 3.89 -5.27 -81.67
C GLU A 483 4.35 -5.88 -83.01
N ASN A 484 3.42 -6.46 -83.78
CA ASN A 484 3.71 -7.02 -85.10
C ASN A 484 4.16 -5.93 -86.09
N ASN A 485 3.52 -4.75 -86.09
CA ASN A 485 3.98 -3.59 -86.85
C ASN A 485 5.38 -3.13 -86.43
N LEU A 486 5.66 -3.06 -85.12
CA LEU A 486 6.96 -2.66 -84.60
C LEU A 486 8.06 -3.65 -84.98
N GLU A 487 7.76 -4.96 -84.97
CA GLU A 487 8.70 -5.99 -85.42
C GLU A 487 8.94 -5.95 -86.93
N GLN A 488 7.90 -5.71 -87.75
CA GLN A 488 8.05 -5.48 -89.20
C GLN A 488 8.89 -4.24 -89.49
N LEU A 489 8.60 -3.12 -88.83
CA LEU A 489 9.37 -1.88 -88.96
C LEU A 489 10.84 -2.09 -88.53
N THR A 490 11.07 -2.87 -87.47
CA THR A 490 12.40 -3.27 -86.99
C THR A 490 13.11 -4.17 -88.01
N LYS A 491 12.41 -5.09 -88.68
CA LYS A 491 12.96 -5.95 -89.75
C LYS A 491 13.34 -5.11 -90.97
N VAL A 492 12.49 -4.19 -91.41
CA VAL A 492 12.77 -3.25 -92.52
C VAL A 492 13.95 -2.36 -92.16
N HIS A 493 14.00 -1.78 -90.96
CA HIS A 493 15.15 -0.97 -90.53
C HIS A 493 16.45 -1.79 -90.47
N LYS A 494 16.41 -3.02 -89.94
CA LYS A 494 17.55 -3.95 -89.95
C LYS A 494 17.93 -4.44 -91.34
N GLN A 495 17.07 -4.33 -92.35
CA GLN A 495 17.41 -4.58 -93.76
C GLN A 495 18.08 -3.35 -94.34
N LEU A 496 17.45 -2.17 -94.27
CA LEU A 496 18.02 -0.90 -94.72
C LEU A 496 19.39 -0.59 -94.12
N VAL A 497 19.64 -0.94 -92.85
CA VAL A 497 20.96 -0.78 -92.21
C VAL A 497 22.01 -1.74 -92.79
N ARG A 498 21.63 -2.94 -93.23
CA ARG A 498 22.53 -3.85 -93.97
C ARG A 498 22.73 -3.36 -95.39
N ASP A 499 21.67 -3.06 -96.12
CA ASP A 499 21.74 -2.52 -97.48
C ASP A 499 22.62 -1.25 -97.54
N ASN A 500 22.53 -0.36 -96.53
CA ASN A 500 23.38 0.83 -96.42
C ASN A 500 24.82 0.54 -95.98
N ALA A 501 25.09 -0.59 -95.33
CA ALA A 501 26.45 -1.05 -95.00
C ALA A 501 27.11 -1.75 -96.21
N ASP A 502 26.33 -2.53 -96.96
CA ASP A 502 26.77 -3.20 -98.19
C ASP A 502 27.07 -2.15 -99.28
N LEU A 503 26.19 -1.16 -99.48
CA LEU A 503 26.44 0.01 -100.35
C LEU A 503 27.65 0.87 -99.91
N ARG A 504 28.09 0.79 -98.65
CA ARG A 504 29.33 1.44 -98.16
C ARG A 504 30.58 0.56 -98.31
N CYS A 505 30.42 -0.69 -98.71
CA CYS A 505 31.51 -1.60 -99.09
C CYS A 505 31.72 -1.63 -100.62
N GLU A 506 30.74 -1.16 -101.40
CA GLU A 506 30.83 -1.00 -102.86
C GLU A 506 31.31 0.40 -103.31
N LEU A 507 31.61 1.30 -102.35
CA LEU A 507 32.13 2.67 -102.52
C LEU A 507 33.57 2.81 -102.01
#